data_AF-A0A354FEJ6-F1
#
_entry.id   AF-A0A354FEJ6-F1
#
_cell.length_a   1.000
_cell.length_b   1.000
_cell.length_c   1.000
_cell.angle_alpha   90.00
_cell.angle_beta   90.00
_cell.angle_gamma   90.00
#
_symmetry.space_group_name_H-M   'P 1'
#
loop_
_entity.id
_entity.type
_entity.pdbx_description
1 polymer ?
#
loop_
_entity_poly.entity_id
_entity_poly.type
_entity_poly.pdbx_seq_one_letter_code
_entity_poly.pdbx_strand_id
1 'polypeptide(L)'
;FAMMNLEDFNLQDVCLDDLERLELADRWILSRLNRTIEGVTENLEAYELGEAARLLYEFIWNEFCDWYIEVIKPRLYGKENPESRVTAQTVLHYVLTHTMELLHPFM
;
A
#
# COMPACT_ATOMS: atom_id res chain seq x y z
N PHE A 1 9.33 -9.11 -2.55
CA PHE A 1 8.42 -9.02 -3.71
C PHE A 1 8.39 -7.60 -4.28
N ALA A 2 7.98 -6.60 -3.48
CA ALA A 2 7.83 -5.22 -3.95
C ALA A 2 9.12 -4.65 -4.57
N MET A 3 10.26 -4.76 -3.88
CA MET A 3 11.54 -4.26 -4.40
C MET A 3 11.90 -4.80 -5.78
N MET A 4 11.70 -6.09 -6.04
CA MET A 4 11.97 -6.71 -7.36
C MET A 4 11.04 -6.17 -8.46
N ASN A 5 9.85 -5.69 -8.12
CA ASN A 5 8.88 -5.14 -9.07
C ASN A 5 8.93 -3.61 -9.13
N LEU A 6 9.89 -2.98 -8.43
CA LEU A 6 10.10 -1.53 -8.38
C LEU A 6 11.50 -1.14 -8.87
N GLU A 7 12.29 -2.07 -9.44
CA GLU A 7 13.65 -1.78 -9.92
C GLU A 7 13.68 -0.73 -11.06
N ASP A 8 12.64 -0.70 -11.89
CA ASP A 8 12.48 0.23 -13.01
C ASP A 8 11.52 1.40 -12.70
N PHE A 9 11.12 1.55 -11.44
CA PHE A 9 10.18 2.57 -11.00
C PHE A 9 10.90 3.89 -10.69
N ASN A 10 10.46 4.99 -11.30
CA ASN A 10 10.95 6.33 -10.99
C ASN A 10 9.94 7.09 -10.11
N LEU A 11 10.44 7.65 -9.01
CA LEU A 11 9.67 8.51 -8.10
C LEU A 11 9.07 9.75 -8.79
N GLN A 12 9.62 10.18 -9.93
CA GLN A 12 9.11 11.32 -10.69
C GLN A 12 7.83 10.99 -11.50
N ASP A 13 7.54 9.71 -11.72
CA ASP A 13 6.32 9.26 -12.39
C ASP A 13 5.13 9.11 -11.41
N VAL A 14 5.36 9.40 -10.12
CA VAL A 14 4.36 9.30 -9.05
C VAL A 14 3.43 10.50 -9.11
N CYS A 15 2.28 10.32 -9.75
CA CYS A 15 1.16 11.25 -9.65
C CYS A 15 -0.07 10.48 -9.17
N LEU A 16 -0.34 10.55 -7.86
CA LEU A 16 -1.56 10.00 -7.24
C LEU A 16 -2.76 10.96 -7.37
N ASP A 17 -2.53 12.19 -7.83
CA ASP A 17 -3.56 13.21 -8.00
C ASP A 17 -4.50 12.91 -9.19
N ASP A 18 -4.03 12.11 -10.15
CA ASP A 18 -4.86 11.64 -11.25
C ASP A 18 -5.67 10.41 -10.84
N LEU A 19 -6.77 10.68 -10.14
CA LEU A 19 -7.73 9.66 -9.72
C LEU A 19 -8.33 8.88 -10.90
N GLU A 20 -8.27 9.35 -12.15
CA GLU A 20 -8.83 8.62 -13.29
C GLU A 20 -7.98 7.41 -13.66
N ARG A 21 -6.67 7.46 -13.39
CA ARG A 21 -5.72 6.37 -13.66
C ARG A 21 -5.81 5.21 -12.68
N LEU A 22 -6.35 5.44 -11.48
CA LEU A 22 -6.44 4.41 -10.43
C LEU A 22 -7.50 3.36 -10.77
N GLU A 23 -7.13 2.08 -10.69
CA GLU A 23 -8.12 1.01 -10.76
C GLU A 23 -8.84 0.83 -9.42
N LEU A 24 -9.92 0.04 -9.41
CA LEU A 24 -10.71 -0.20 -8.20
C LEU A 24 -9.85 -0.75 -7.05
N ALA A 25 -8.93 -1.66 -7.36
CA ALA A 25 -8.01 -2.25 -6.39
C ALA A 25 -7.09 -1.20 -5.75
N ASP A 26 -6.62 -0.23 -6.54
CA ASP A 26 -5.73 0.84 -6.09
C ASP A 26 -6.47 1.78 -5.12
N ARG A 27 -7.68 2.20 -5.49
CA ARG A 27 -8.52 3.04 -4.63
C ARG A 27 -8.90 2.31 -3.33
N TRP A 28 -9.16 1.01 -3.43
CA TRP A 28 -9.50 0.19 -2.30
C TRP A 28 -8.34 0.13 -1.29
N ILE A 29 -7.12 -0.21 -1.72
CA ILE A 29 -5.99 -0.31 -0.79
C ILE A 29 -5.61 1.04 -0.19
N LEU A 30 -5.72 2.14 -0.95
CA LEU A 30 -5.49 3.49 -0.41
C LEU A 30 -6.54 3.87 0.65
N SER A 31 -7.81 3.51 0.43
CA SER A 31 -8.85 3.68 1.44
C SER A 31 -8.64 2.82 2.68
N ARG A 32 -8.10 1.61 2.51
CA ARG A 32 -7.75 0.73 3.64
C ARG A 32 -6.59 1.30 4.43
N LEU A 33 -5.52 1.71 3.75
CA LEU A 33 -4.34 2.33 4.37
C LEU A 33 -4.72 3.55 5.21
N ASN A 34 -5.53 4.47 4.68
CA ASN A 34 -5.95 5.66 5.44
C ASN A 34 -6.72 5.30 6.72
N ARG A 35 -7.64 4.32 6.64
CA ARG A 35 -8.33 3.82 7.85
C ARG A 35 -7.39 3.17 8.84
N THR A 36 -6.38 2.45 8.35
CA THR A 36 -5.34 1.84 9.20
C THR A 36 -4.50 2.91 9.88
N ILE A 37 -4.11 3.98 9.17
CA ILE A 37 -3.37 5.10 9.73
C ILE A 37 -4.17 5.76 10.86
N GLU A 38 -5.45 6.07 10.63
CA GLU A 38 -6.35 6.64 11.65
C GLU A 38 -6.42 5.73 12.88
N GLY A 39 -6.74 4.44 12.68
CA GLY A 39 -6.87 3.49 13.79
C GLY A 39 -5.57 3.25 14.56
N VAL A 40 -4.42 3.14 13.88
CA VAL A 40 -3.11 3.02 14.54
C VAL A 40 -2.81 4.28 15.34
N THR A 41 -3.04 5.47 14.78
CA THR A 41 -2.79 6.74 15.45
C THR A 41 -3.62 6.88 16.71
N GLU A 42 -4.93 6.61 16.64
CA GLU A 42 -5.83 6.65 17.80
C GLU A 42 -5.38 5.69 18.92
N ASN A 43 -4.98 4.46 18.57
CA ASN A 43 -4.49 3.49 19.56
C ASN A 43 -3.14 3.91 20.16
N LEU A 44 -2.23 4.50 19.37
CA LEU A 44 -0.96 5.03 19.87
C LEU A 44 -1.19 6.20 20.82
N GLU A 45 -2.10 7.12 20.51
CA GLU A 45 -2.47 8.24 21.39
C GLU A 45 -3.12 7.77 22.70
N ALA A 46 -3.87 6.67 22.65
CA ALA A 46 -4.46 6.02 23.82
C ALA A 46 -3.48 5.14 24.62
N TYR A 47 -2.22 5.02 24.21
CA TYR A 47 -1.21 4.10 24.76
C TYR A 47 -1.56 2.60 24.62
N GLU A 48 -2.47 2.25 23.72
CA GLU A 48 -2.89 0.88 23.41
C GLU A 48 -1.97 0.25 22.34
N LEU A 49 -0.67 0.14 22.64
CA LEU A 49 0.36 -0.32 21.69
C LEU A 49 0.08 -1.70 21.09
N GLY A 50 -0.49 -2.61 21.90
CA GLY A 50 -0.81 -3.97 21.45
C GLY A 50 -1.90 -3.99 20.39
N GLU A 51 -2.90 -3.12 20.53
CA GLU A 51 -4.00 -3.01 19.59
C GLU A 51 -3.56 -2.29 18.31
N ALA A 52 -2.75 -1.23 18.44
CA ALA A 52 -2.13 -0.56 17.30
C ALA A 52 -1.31 -1.55 16.45
N ALA A 53 -0.47 -2.37 17.09
CA ALA A 53 0.33 -3.39 16.41
C ALA A 53 -0.55 -4.47 15.75
N ARG A 54 -1.62 -4.93 16.43
CA ARG A 54 -2.56 -5.91 15.90
C ARG A 54 -3.26 -5.38 14.64
N LEU A 55 -3.76 -4.15 14.69
CA LEU A 55 -4.46 -3.52 13.58
C LEU A 55 -3.54 -3.33 12.37
N LEU A 56 -2.30 -2.87 12.59
CA LEU A 56 -1.30 -2.76 11.53
C LEU A 56 -0.94 -4.13 10.93
N TYR A 57 -0.76 -5.15 11.77
CA TYR A 57 -0.48 -6.51 11.32
C TYR A 57 -1.61 -7.06 10.44
N GLU A 58 -2.87 -6.86 10.84
CA GLU A 58 -4.03 -7.28 10.06
C GLU A 58 -4.08 -6.60 8.68
N PHE A 59 -3.77 -5.31 8.61
CA PHE A 59 -3.65 -4.61 7.32
C PHE A 59 -2.54 -5.21 6.44
N ILE A 60 -1.34 -5.39 7.00
CA ILE A 60 -0.18 -5.90 6.25
C ILE A 60 -0.49 -7.30 5.70
N TRP A 61 -1.00 -8.19 6.53
CA TRP A 61 -1.16 -9.59 6.16
C TRP A 61 -2.42 -9.81 5.32
N ASN A 62 -3.57 -9.38 5.84
CA ASN A 62 -4.87 -9.77 5.30
C ASN A 62 -5.35 -8.85 4.17
N GLU A 63 -4.79 -7.65 3.99
CA GLU A 63 -5.28 -6.70 2.98
C GLU A 63 -4.21 -6.39 1.94
N PHE A 64 -3.00 -6.09 2.41
CA PHE A 64 -1.89 -5.76 1.52
C PHE A 64 -1.29 -7.02 0.87
N CYS A 65 -0.82 -7.98 1.66
CA CYS A 65 -0.16 -9.17 1.14
C CYS A 65 -1.13 -10.17 0.48
N ASP A 66 -2.18 -10.59 1.18
CA ASP A 66 -3.08 -11.64 0.69
C ASP A 66 -3.95 -11.20 -0.49
N TRP A 67 -4.28 -9.90 -0.56
CA TRP A 67 -5.21 -9.39 -1.57
C TRP A 67 -4.56 -8.42 -2.55
N TYR A 68 -4.10 -7.26 -2.09
CA TYR A 68 -3.66 -6.20 -3.01
C TYR A 68 -2.49 -6.67 -3.89
N ILE A 69 -1.44 -7.24 -3.28
CA ILE A 69 -0.29 -7.78 -4.03
C ILE A 69 -0.72 -8.82 -5.06
N GLU A 70 -1.60 -9.75 -4.69
CA GLU A 70 -2.08 -10.80 -5.57
C GLU A 70 -2.88 -10.25 -6.75
N VAL A 71 -3.74 -9.24 -6.50
CA VAL A 71 -4.57 -8.60 -7.51
C VAL A 71 -3.74 -7.83 -8.53
N ILE A 72 -2.64 -7.16 -8.12
CA ILE A 72 -1.82 -6.36 -9.05
C ILE A 72 -0.76 -7.16 -9.80
N LYS A 73 -0.51 -8.45 -9.48
CA LYS A 73 0.48 -9.28 -10.18
C LYS A 73 0.33 -9.30 -11.71
N PRO A 74 -0.87 -9.46 -12.30
CA PRO A 74 -1.04 -9.43 -13.76
C PRO A 74 -0.58 -8.10 -14.37
N ARG A 75 -0.90 -6.98 -13.71
CA ARG A 75 -0.49 -5.63 -14.10
C ARG A 75 1.03 -5.47 -14.04
N LEU A 76 1.65 -5.91 -12.93
CA LEU A 76 3.10 -5.82 -12.73
C LEU A 76 3.91 -6.66 -13.72
N TYR A 77 3.41 -7.84 -14.10
CA TYR A 77 4.06 -8.74 -15.05
C TYR A 77 3.84 -8.37 -16.52
N GLY A 78 3.25 -7.19 -16.79
CA GLY A 78 3.09 -6.68 -18.16
C GLY A 78 2.09 -7.47 -19.00
N LYS A 79 1.13 -8.16 -18.36
CA LYS A 79 0.01 -8.80 -19.08
C LYS A 79 -1.05 -7.78 -19.54
N GLU A 80 -0.92 -6.54 -19.09
CA GLU A 80 -1.86 -5.44 -19.32
C GLU A 80 -1.16 -4.17 -19.84
N ASN A 81 -1.89 -3.05 -19.90
CA ASN A 81 -1.42 -1.76 -20.40
C ASN A 81 -0.19 -1.25 -19.61
N PRO A 82 0.90 -0.78 -20.26
CA PRO A 82 2.04 -0.15 -19.60
C PRO A 82 1.69 0.96 -18.58
N GLU A 83 0.67 1.78 -18.85
CA GLU A 83 0.24 2.82 -17.90
C GLU A 83 -0.35 2.23 -16.61
N SER A 84 -1.08 1.12 -16.74
CA SER A 84 -1.67 0.43 -15.58
C SER A 84 -0.57 -0.17 -14.70
N ARG A 85 0.52 -0.66 -15.30
CA ARG A 85 1.72 -1.13 -14.58
C ARG A 85 2.38 -0.01 -13.76
N VAL A 86 2.61 1.16 -14.36
CA VAL A 86 3.20 2.31 -13.65
C VAL A 86 2.32 2.77 -12.49
N THR A 87 1.00 2.78 -12.71
CA THR A 87 0.03 3.12 -11.65
C THR A 87 0.08 2.11 -10.50
N ALA A 88 0.11 0.81 -10.80
CA ALA A 88 0.23 -0.24 -9.79
C ALA A 88 1.54 -0.14 -9.00
N GLN A 89 2.67 0.12 -9.69
CA GLN A 89 3.97 0.35 -9.04
C GLN A 89 3.93 1.58 -8.12
N THR A 90 3.30 2.66 -8.57
CA THR A 90 3.13 3.89 -7.79
C THR A 90 2.39 3.63 -6.48
N VAL A 91 1.23 2.98 -6.57
CA VAL A 91 0.40 2.68 -5.39
C VAL A 91 1.08 1.66 -4.50
N LEU A 92 1.73 0.63 -5.07
CA LEU A 92 2.51 -0.34 -4.31
C LEU A 92 3.63 0.32 -3.50
N HIS A 93 4.41 1.20 -4.13
CA HIS A 93 5.46 1.96 -3.47
C HIS A 93 4.87 2.82 -2.35
N TYR A 94 3.84 3.61 -2.65
CA TYR A 94 3.20 4.50 -1.68
C TYR A 94 2.69 3.75 -0.44
N VAL A 95 1.94 2.66 -0.65
CA VAL A 95 1.39 1.85 0.45
C VAL A 95 2.51 1.22 1.26
N LEU A 96 3.56 0.70 0.60
CA LEU A 96 4.69 0.09 1.31
C LEU A 96 5.45 1.12 2.16
N THR A 97 5.73 2.31 1.64
CA THR A 97 6.44 3.37 2.37
C THR A 97 5.69 3.75 3.65
N HIS A 98 4.40 4.07 3.55
CA HIS A 98 3.60 4.47 4.72
C HIS A 98 3.42 3.31 5.71
N THR A 99 3.32 2.08 5.21
CA THR A 99 3.29 0.90 6.07
C THR A 99 4.57 0.77 6.89
N MET A 100 5.74 1.01 6.28
CA MET A 100 7.03 0.98 6.99
C MET A 100 7.15 2.11 8.02
N GLU A 101 6.64 3.30 7.73
CA GLU A 101 6.58 4.41 8.68
C GLU A 101 5.74 4.06 9.91
N LEU A 102 4.56 3.47 9.72
CA LEU A 102 3.69 3.01 10.82
C LEU A 102 4.32 1.88 11.64
N LEU A 103 5.20 1.09 11.04
CA LEU A 103 5.81 -0.09 11.67
C LEU A 103 6.98 0.27 12.60
N HIS A 104 7.65 1.40 12.35
CA HIS A 104 8.85 1.85 13.06
C HIS A 104 8.74 1.89 14.61
N PRO A 105 7.61 2.28 15.24
CA PRO A 105 7.48 2.25 16.71
C PRO A 105 7.46 0.83 17.31
N PHE A 106 7.24 -0.21 16.49
CA PHE A 106 7.09 -1.59 16.95
C PHE A 106 8.31 -2.47 16.64
N MET A 107 9.02 -2.18 15.54
CA MET A 107 10.19 -2.95 15.06
C MET A 107 11.34 -2.06 14.61
#